data_AF-A0A936GDM0-F1
#
_entry.id   AF-A0A936GDM0-F1
#
_cell.length_a   1.000
_cell.length_b   1.000
_cell.length_c   1.000
_cell.angle_alpha   90.00
_cell.angle_beta   90.00
_cell.angle_gamma   90.00
#
_symmetry.space_group_name_H-M   'P 1'
#
loop_
_entity.id
_entity.type
_entity.pdbx_description
1 polymer ?
#
loop_
_entity_poly.entity_id
_entity_poly.type
_entity_poly.pdbx_seq_one_letter_code
_entity_poly.pdbx_strand_id
1 'polypeptide(L)' 'MKILENLRKGTIDVLVGVNLLREGLDLPEVSLVAILDADKEGFLRSARSLTQTAGRAARNINGMVIMYADTITRSMQLTY' A
#
# COMPACT_ATOMS: atom_id res chain seq x y z
N MET A 1 -5.07 -14.61 -11.94
CA MET A 1 -3.94 -13.70 -11.64
C MET A 1 -3.02 -14.42 -10.66
N LYS A 2 -2.03 -15.15 -11.18
CA LYS A 2 -1.28 -16.18 -10.42
C LYS A 2 -0.51 -15.64 -9.21
N ILE A 3 -0.03 -14.40 -9.27
CA ILE A 3 0.77 -13.78 -8.19
C ILE A 3 -0.07 -13.49 -6.94
N LEU A 4 -1.28 -12.97 -7.08
CA LEU A 4 -2.16 -12.71 -5.93
C LEU A 4 -2.64 -14.00 -5.28
N GLU A 5 -2.91 -15.03 -6.08
CA GLU A 5 -3.26 -16.34 -5.57
C GLU A 5 -2.11 -16.96 -4.77
N ASN A 6 -0.88 -16.82 -5.27
CA ASN A 6 0.31 -17.25 -4.53
C ASN A 6 0.50 -16.48 -3.22
N LEU A 7 0.20 -15.18 -3.19
CA LEU A 7 0.24 -14.37 -1.97
C LEU A 7 -0.80 -14.86 -0.95
N ARG A 8 -2.05 -15.06 -1.39
CA ARG A 8 -3.13 -15.58 -0.53
C ARG A 8 -2.86 -16.99 -0.01
N LYS A 9 -2.17 -17.82 -0.78
CA LYS A 9 -1.74 -19.17 -0.37
C LYS A 9 -0.47 -19.18 0.50
N GLY A 10 0.16 -18.03 0.74
CA GLY A 10 1.45 -17.95 1.44
C GLY A 10 2.60 -18.61 0.67
N THR A 11 2.46 -18.82 -0.64
CA THR A 11 3.56 -19.29 -1.49
C THR A 11 4.57 -18.17 -1.75
N ILE A 12 4.13 -16.91 -1.64
CA ILE A 12 4.99 -15.74 -1.53
C ILE A 12 4.51 -14.90 -0.36
N ASP A 13 5.44 -14.28 0.36
CA ASP A 13 5.12 -13.45 1.54
C ASP A 13 5.10 -11.95 1.22
N VAL A 14 5.78 -11.55 0.15
CA VAL A 14 5.98 -10.14 -0.21
C VAL A 14 5.69 -9.91 -1.69
N LEU A 15 5.00 -8.81 -1.99
CA LEU A 15 4.74 -8.32 -3.33
C LEU A 15 5.26 -6.88 -3.47
N VAL A 16 6.08 -6.63 -4.50
CA VAL A 16 6.69 -5.31 -4.76
C VAL A 16 6.25 -4.77 -6.11
N GLY A 17 5.92 -3.49 -6.17
CA GLY A 17 5.61 -2.81 -7.42
C GLY A 17 4.99 -1.43 -7.25
N VAL A 18 4.82 -0.76 -8.40
CA VAL A 18 4.60 0.71 -8.46
C VAL A 18 3.12 1.08 -8.39
N ASN A 19 2.28 0.33 -9.10
CA ASN A 19 0.83 0.46 -9.06
C ASN A 19 0.24 -0.95 -9.14
N LEU A 20 0.52 -1.73 -8.10
CA LEU A 20 0.22 -3.17 -8.09
C LEU A 20 -1.27 -3.48 -8.05
N LEU A 21 -2.13 -2.50 -7.78
CA LEU A 21 -3.45 -2.77 -7.26
C LEU A 21 -4.50 -1.89 -7.94
N ARG A 22 -5.27 -2.53 -8.82
CA ARG A 22 -6.50 -1.95 -9.37
C ARG A 22 -7.49 -1.65 -8.24
N GLU A 23 -8.47 -0.80 -8.50
CA GLU A 23 -9.62 -0.64 -7.60
C GLU A 23 -10.29 -2.02 -7.36
N GLY A 24 -10.73 -2.28 -6.13
CA GLY A 24 -11.43 -3.53 -5.76
C GLY A 24 -10.56 -4.70 -5.29
N LEU A 25 -9.24 -4.51 -5.15
CA LEU A 25 -8.34 -5.53 -4.60
C LEU A 25 -8.41 -5.59 -3.06
N ASP A 26 -9.09 -6.62 -2.56
CA ASP A 26 -9.28 -6.96 -1.15
C ASP A 26 -8.26 -8.04 -0.73
N LEU A 27 -7.40 -7.73 0.24
CA LEU A 27 -6.26 -8.55 0.66
C LEU A 27 -6.20 -8.66 2.19
N PRO A 28 -7.08 -9.45 2.83
CA PRO A 28 -7.08 -9.60 4.29
C PRO A 28 -5.79 -10.23 4.83
N GLU A 29 -5.03 -10.93 4.00
CA GLU A 29 -3.74 -11.53 4.36
C GLU A 29 -2.61 -10.50 4.51
N VAL A 30 -2.78 -9.29 3.97
CA VAL A 30 -1.76 -8.22 4.04
C VAL A 30 -1.86 -7.48 5.36
N SER A 31 -0.91 -7.73 6.26
CA SER A 31 -0.76 -6.99 7.51
C SER A 31 0.18 -5.78 7.41
N LEU A 32 1.00 -5.68 6.36
CA LEU A 32 1.97 -4.60 6.20
C LEU A 32 1.94 -4.03 4.78
N VAL A 33 1.85 -2.70 4.68
CA VAL A 33 2.09 -1.95 3.45
C VAL A 33 3.25 -0.99 3.69
N ALA A 34 4.31 -1.11 2.88
CA ALA A 34 5.43 -0.18 2.89
C ALA A 34 5.39 0.70 1.63
N ILE A 35 5.39 2.02 1.83
CA ILE A 35 5.44 3.02 0.75
C ILE A 35 6.83 3.66 0.78
N LEU A 36 7.68 3.28 -0.17
CA LEU A 36 8.99 3.91 -0.36
C LEU A 36 8.83 5.25 -1.07
N ASP A 37 9.73 6.20 -0.79
CA ASP A 37 9.73 7.54 -1.40
C ASP A 37 8.35 8.22 -1.27
N ALA A 38 7.77 8.18 -0.08
CA ALA A 38 6.41 8.65 0.17
C ALA A 38 6.26 10.18 0.00
N ASP A 39 7.36 10.92 0.08
CA ASP A 39 7.42 12.37 -0.09
C ASP A 39 7.75 12.84 -1.52
N LYS A 40 7.98 11.92 -2.46
CA LYS A 40 8.16 12.29 -3.87
C LYS A 40 6.83 12.65 -4.51
N GLU A 41 6.53 13.95 -4.52
CA GLU A 41 5.28 14.46 -5.09
C GLU A 41 5.09 14.04 -6.55
N GLY A 42 3.83 13.80 -6.91
CA GLY A 42 3.44 13.31 -8.23
C GLY A 42 2.19 12.45 -8.15
N PHE A 43 1.76 11.91 -9.30
CA PHE A 43 0.53 11.14 -9.40
C PHE A 43 0.45 10.00 -8.37
N LEU A 44 1.52 9.20 -8.23
CA LEU A 44 1.58 8.04 -7.33
C LEU A 44 1.68 8.39 -5.83
N ARG A 45 1.88 9.67 -5.48
CA ARG A 45 1.97 10.17 -4.10
C ARG A 45 0.97 11.29 -3.83
N SER A 46 -0.06 11.41 -4.68
CA SER A 46 -1.23 12.23 -4.37
C SER A 46 -1.93 11.68 -3.12
N ALA A 47 -2.63 12.54 -2.39
CA ALA A 47 -3.42 12.11 -1.22
C ALA A 47 -4.32 10.91 -1.55
N ARG A 48 -5.03 10.94 -2.70
CA ARG A 48 -5.87 9.83 -3.16
C ARG A 48 -5.07 8.54 -3.36
N SER A 49 -3.92 8.61 -4.02
CA SER A 49 -3.10 7.43 -4.28
C SER A 49 -2.49 6.85 -3.01
N LEU A 50 -2.07 7.70 -2.07
CA LEU A 50 -1.58 7.27 -0.76
C LEU A 50 -2.68 6.59 0.05
N THR A 51 -3.89 7.18 0.12
CA THR A 51 -5.05 6.55 0.79
C THR A 51 -5.41 5.20 0.17
N GLN A 52 -5.43 5.10 -1.16
CA GLN A 52 -5.71 3.82 -1.83
C GLN A 52 -4.64 2.76 -1.57
N THR A 53 -3.37 3.17 -1.44
CA THR A 53 -2.26 2.26 -1.14
C THR A 53 -2.28 1.84 0.33
N ALA A 54 -2.48 2.79 1.25
CA ALA A 54 -2.60 2.55 2.68
C ALA A 54 -3.79 1.63 3.01
N GLY A 55 -4.94 1.85 2.35
CA GLY A 55 -6.16 1.07 2.55
C GLY A 55 -6.04 -0.42 2.23
N ARG A 56 -4.93 -0.88 1.66
CA ARG A 56 -4.66 -2.31 1.42
C ARG A 56 -4.36 -3.07 2.70
N ALA A 57 -3.86 -2.39 3.73
CA ALA A 57 -3.69 -2.97 5.07
C ALA A 57 -4.98 -2.90 5.91
N ALA A 58 -5.98 -2.12 5.51
CA ALA A 58 -7.16 -1.82 6.34
C ALA A 58 -8.08 -3.03 6.64
N ARG A 59 -7.84 -4.17 5.98
CA ARG A 59 -8.61 -5.41 6.16
C ARG A 59 -8.00 -6.39 7.14
N ASN A 60 -6.77 -6.15 7.57
CA ASN A 60 -6.07 -7.00 8.52
C ASN A 60 -6.12 -6.36 9.91
N ILE A 61 -6.43 -7.14 10.95
CA ILE A 61 -6.50 -6.65 12.34
C ILE A 61 -5.14 -6.13 12.84
N ASN A 62 -4.05 -6.65 12.28
CA ASN A 62 -2.68 -6.20 12.52
C ASN A 62 -2.17 -5.28 11.40
N GLY A 63 -3.09 -4.67 10.64
CA GLY A 63 -2.78 -3.81 9.50
C GLY A 63 -1.93 -2.60 9.90
N MET A 64 -0.78 -2.47 9.27
CA MET A 64 0.16 -1.37 9.49
C MET A 64 0.62 -0.80 8.15
N VAL A 65 0.78 0.52 8.10
CA VAL A 65 1.32 1.25 6.95
C VAL A 65 2.58 1.97 7.39
N ILE A 66 3.69 1.73 6.70
CA ILE A 66 4.96 2.44 6.90
C ILE A 66 5.24 3.28 5.66
N MET A 67 5.30 4.60 5.84
CA MET A 67 5.72 5.54 4.80
C MET A 67 7.17 5.92 5.04
N TYR A 68 8.08 5.52 4.14
CA TYR A 68 9.46 5.94 4.16
C TYR A 68 9.61 7.23 3.37
N ALA A 69 10.06 8.29 4.04
CA ALA A 69 10.21 9.62 3.48
C ALA A 69 11.22 10.41 4.30
N ASP A 70 11.83 11.42 3.68
CA ASP A 70 12.68 12.40 4.37
C ASP A 70 11.82 13.51 5.00
N THR A 71 10.66 13.80 4.42
CA THR A 71 9.74 14.86 4.88
C THR A 71 8.28 14.41 4.91
N ILE A 72 7.44 15.08 5.71
CA ILE A 72 6.00 14.85 5.73
C ILE A 72 5.32 15.84 4.77
N THR A 73 4.85 15.37 3.62
CA THR A 73 4.14 16.19 2.63
C THR A 73 2.67 16.42 2.98
N ARG A 74 2.02 17.40 2.33
CA ARG A 74 0.59 17.64 2.49
C ARG A 74 -0.25 16.43 2.10
N SER A 75 0.14 15.71 1.04
CA SER A 75 -0.55 14.48 0.61
C SER A 75 -0.48 13.39 1.68
N MET A 76 0.65 13.22 2.36
CA MET A 76 0.80 12.27 3.46
C MET A 76 -0.09 12.64 4.64
N GLN A 77 -0.14 13.93 5.02
CA GLN A 77 -1.01 14.40 6.11
C GLN A 77 -2.51 14.22 5.84
N LEU A 78 -2.91 14.20 4.56
CA LEU A 78 -4.28 13.98 4.13
C LEU A 78 -4.63 12.50 3.97
N THR A 79 -3.69 11.59 4.24
CA THR A 79 -3.94 10.15 4.14
C THR A 79 -4.61 9.67 5.42
N TYR A 80 -5.86 9.21 5.31
CA TYR A 80 -6.66 8.62 6.39
C TYR A 80 -6.55 7.10 6.45
#